data_AF-A0A6J6FHL4-F1
#
_entry.id   AF-A0A6J6FHL4-F1
#
_cell.length_a   1.000
_cell.length_b   1.000
_cell.length_c   1.000
_cell.angle_alpha   90.00
_cell.angle_beta   90.00
_cell.angle_gamma   90.00
#
_symmetry.space_group_name_H-M   'P 1'
#
loop_
_entity.id
_entity.type
_entity.pdbx_description
1 polymer ?
#
loop_
_entity_poly.entity_id
_entity_poly.type
_entity_poly.pdbx_seq_one_letter_code
_entity_poly.pdbx_strand_id
1 'polypeptide(L)' 'MHRFKVMMSIEEDADEAATPTVKLGDLEALQGVVKFPVRIKCATLAWNTLVEALDA' A
#
# COMPACT_ATOMS: atom_id res chain seq x y z
N MET A 1 -3.12 -7.59 3.87
CA MET A 1 -2.13 -6.61 3.34
C MET A 1 -2.66 -5.73 2.21
N HIS A 2 -3.99 -5.61 2.03
CA HIS A 2 -4.60 -4.89 0.90
C HIS A 2 -4.56 -3.35 1.02
N ARG A 3 -4.72 -2.81 2.23
CA ARG A 3 -4.91 -1.36 2.45
C ARG A 3 -3.75 -0.49 1.94
N PHE A 4 -2.50 -0.95 2.06
CA PHE A 4 -1.34 -0.20 1.57
C PHE A 4 -1.31 -0.14 0.04
N LYS A 5 -1.71 -1.21 -0.64
CA LYS A 5 -1.77 -1.26 -2.11
C LYS A 5 -2.94 -0.44 -2.69
N VAL A 6 -4.09 -0.45 -2.01
CA VAL A 6 -5.22 0.45 -2.30
C VAL A 6 -4.80 1.92 -2.13
N MET A 7 -4.11 2.25 -1.03
CA MET A 7 -3.56 3.60 -0.81
C MET A 7 -2.62 4.02 -1.97
N MET A 8 -1.84 3.10 -2.52
CA MET A 8 -0.92 3.36 -3.63
C MET A 8 -1.56 3.26 -5.03
N SER A 9 -2.88 3.09 -5.12
CA SER A 9 -3.63 2.93 -6.37
C SER A 9 -3.15 1.76 -7.24
N ILE A 10 -2.70 0.68 -6.60
CA ILE A 10 -2.19 -0.53 -7.28
C ILE A 10 -3.29 -1.58 -7.45
N GLU A 11 -4.27 -1.58 -6.54
CA GLU A 11 -5.42 -2.48 -6.55
C GLU A 11 -6.69 -1.61 -6.45
N GLU A 12 -7.71 -1.95 -7.25
CA GLU A 12 -9.03 -1.31 -7.22
C GLU A 12 -9.93 -1.93 -6.14
N ASP A 13 -10.91 -1.15 -5.71
CA ASP A 13 -11.65 -1.25 -4.45
C ASP A 13 -12.06 -2.66 -4.00
N ALA A 14 -11.52 -3.07 -2.85
CA ALA A 14 -12.21 -3.99 -1.95
C ALA A 14 -12.96 -3.12 -0.94
N ASP A 15 -14.26 -2.91 -1.17
CA ASP A 15 -15.26 -2.31 -0.27
C ASP A 15 -14.69 -1.47 0.89
N GLU A 16 -14.81 -0.13 0.81
CA GLU A 16 -14.43 0.78 1.91
C GLU A 16 -15.08 0.41 3.26
N ALA A 17 -16.22 -0.29 3.24
CA ALA A 17 -16.91 -0.80 4.42
C ALA A 17 -16.33 -2.12 4.99
N ALA A 18 -15.56 -2.89 4.21
CA ALA A 18 -15.04 -4.20 4.59
C ALA A 18 -13.54 -4.21 4.94
N THR A 19 -12.80 -3.14 4.67
CA THR A 19 -11.39 -3.06 5.07
C THR A 19 -11.28 -2.69 6.55
N PRO A 20 -10.69 -3.54 7.41
CA PRO A 20 -10.47 -3.17 8.80
C PRO A 20 -9.65 -1.88 8.85
N THR A 21 -10.00 -0.98 9.78
CA THR A 21 -9.32 0.30 10.00
C THR A 21 -7.94 0.09 10.62
N VAL A 22 -7.08 -0.63 9.92
CA VAL A 22 -5.69 -0.88 10.31
C VAL A 22 -4.95 0.44 10.17
N LYS A 23 -4.46 0.96 11.29
CA LYS A 23 -3.60 2.15 11.32
C LYS A 23 -2.31 1.81 10.60
N LEU A 24 -1.98 2.56 9.55
CA LEU A 24 -0.78 2.36 8.75
C LEU A 24 0.45 3.08 9.35
N GLY A 25 0.23 3.98 10.32
CA GLY A 25 1.31 4.68 11.01
C GLY A 25 2.15 5.51 10.03
N ASP A 26 3.47 5.37 10.11
CA ASP A 26 4.40 6.12 9.24
C ASP A 26 4.22 5.83 7.75
N LEU A 27 3.59 4.70 7.37
CA LEU A 27 3.26 4.42 5.96
C LEU A 27 2.21 5.39 5.40
N GLU A 28 1.40 6.05 6.25
CA GLU A 28 0.44 7.08 5.81
C GLU A 28 1.14 8.31 5.23
N ALA A 29 2.39 8.58 5.64
CA ALA A 29 3.20 9.66 5.06
C ALA A 29 3.48 9.44 3.56
N LEU A 30 3.41 8.19 3.07
CA LEU A 30 3.62 7.84 1.67
C LEU A 30 2.39 8.12 0.78
N GLN A 31 1.23 8.49 1.34
CA GLN A 31 0.02 8.79 0.57
C GLN A 31 0.25 9.84 -0.53
N GLY A 32 1.16 10.80 -0.31
CA GLY A 32 1.51 11.82 -1.30
C GLY A 32 2.21 11.28 -2.56
N VAL A 33 2.80 10.08 -2.50
CA VAL A 33 3.52 9.45 -3.62
C VAL A 33 2.59 9.13 -4.79
N VAL A 34 1.31 8.89 -4.54
CA VAL A 34 0.28 8.64 -5.58
C VAL A 34 0.20 9.76 -6.61
N LYS A 35 0.52 11.01 -6.21
CA LYS A 35 0.55 12.17 -7.11
C LYS A 35 1.71 12.12 -8.12
N PHE A 36 2.67 11.22 -7.93
CA PHE A 36 3.86 11.06 -8.76
C PHE A 36 4.02 9.60 -9.19
N PRO A 37 3.35 9.16 -10.28
CA PRO A 37 3.33 7.76 -10.69
C PRO A 37 4.72 7.11 -10.82
N VAL A 38 5.72 7.89 -11.23
CA VAL A 38 7.11 7.45 -11.33
C VAL A 38 7.72 6.99 -9.98
N ARG A 39 7.20 7.48 -8.85
CA ARG A 39 7.69 7.17 -7.50
C ARG A 39 6.96 6.02 -6.81
N ILE A 40 5.85 5.54 -7.38
CA ILE A 40 5.04 4.47 -6.77
C ILE A 40 5.88 3.20 -6.58
N LYS A 41 6.67 2.79 -7.58
CA LYS A 41 7.55 1.61 -7.49
C LYS A 41 8.58 1.70 -6.36
N CYS A 42 9.12 2.89 -6.09
CA CYS A 42 10.06 3.09 -5.00
C CYS A 42 9.38 2.94 -3.62
N ALA A 43 8.15 3.43 -3.48
CA ALA A 43 7.40 3.33 -2.23
C ALA A 43 6.89 1.91 -1.97
N THR A 44 6.69 1.09 -3.01
CA THR A 44 6.09 -0.24 -2.89
C THR A 44 7.10 -1.37 -2.86
N LEU A 45 8.37 -1.10 -3.21
CA LEU A 45 9.44 -2.10 -3.22
C LEU A 45 9.59 -2.82 -1.87
N ALA A 46 9.74 -2.06 -0.78
CA ALA A 46 9.91 -2.63 0.55
C ALA A 46 8.70 -3.46 0.98
N TRP A 47 7.49 -3.06 0.55
CA TRP A 47 6.27 -3.80 0.83
C TRP A 47 6.21 -5.13 0.06
N ASN A 48 6.58 -5.13 -1.23
CA ASN A 48 6.61 -6.34 -2.04
C ASN A 48 7.62 -7.36 -1.47
N THR A 49 8.81 -6.91 -1.08
CA THR A 49 9.81 -7.77 -0.45
C THR A 49 9.33 -8.34 0.89
N LEU A 50 8.60 -7.56 1.69
CA LEU A 50 8.00 -8.05 2.94
C LEU A 50 6.97 -9.16 2.68
N VAL A 51 6.11 -8.99 1.68
CA VAL A 51 5.10 -10.00 1.30
C VAL A 51 5.79 -11.27 0.85
N GLU A 52 6.76 -11.17 -0.07
CA GLU A 52 7.55 -12.31 -0.55
C GLU A 52 8.26 -13.05 0.60
N ALA A 53 8.78 -12.32 1.59
CA ALA A 53 9.45 -12.91 2.74
C ALA A 53 8.50 -13.61 3.73
N LEU A 54 7.22 -13.23 3.76
CA LEU A 54 6.21 -13.84 4.64
C LEU A 54 5.44 -14.98 3.96
N ASP A 55 5.41 -14.99 2.62
CA ASP A 55 4.81 -16.07 1.82
C ASP A 55 5.77 -17.26 1.60
N ALA A 56 7.05 -17.11 1.97
CA ALA A 56 8.09 -18.15 1.92
C ALA A 56 8.09 -19.05 3.17
#